data_AF-A0A7X9CSU1-F1
#
_entry.id   AF-A0A7X9CSU1-F1
#
_cell.length_a   1.000
_cell.length_b   1.000
_cell.length_c   1.000
_cell.angle_alpha   90.00
_cell.angle_beta   90.00
_cell.angle_gamma   90.00
#
_symmetry.space_group_name_H-M   'P 1'
#
loop_
_entity.id
_entity.type
_entity.pdbx_description
1 polymer ?
#
loop_
_entity_poly.entity_id
_entity_poly.type
_entity_poly.pdbx_seq_one_letter_code
_entity_poly.pdbx_strand_id
1 'polypeptide(L)'
;GKNTIKDSALSNVTAHITRIAGNNRYDTSLKIAENIKDLSGLIVVNGNNFPDALLAGGLTLDNKAVILTDGKTLDLPKKLSNLPVTVLGGNNSVSNEIANKYNADRISGKDRYQTSLLAVKRAGQDNILIADGTNYPDALSAITLASKMPASILLTSPKTINKESLDT
;
A
#
# COMPACT_ATOMS: atom_id res chain seq x y z
N GLY A 1 16.81 4.17 0.57
CA GLY A 1 17.58 3.81 -0.65
C GLY A 1 19.05 4.17 -0.50
N LYS A 2 19.88 3.96 -1.53
CA LYS A 2 21.33 4.29 -1.49
C LYS A 2 21.61 5.77 -1.23
N ASN A 3 20.67 6.65 -1.60
CA ASN A 3 20.72 8.09 -1.34
C ASN A 3 20.46 8.46 0.13
N THR A 4 19.87 7.55 0.92
CA THR A 4 19.56 7.78 2.35
C THR A 4 20.60 7.11 3.24
N ILE A 5 20.93 5.85 2.94
CA ILE A 5 21.92 5.06 3.68
C ILE A 5 23.00 4.64 2.68
N LYS A 6 24.17 5.29 2.77
CA LYS A 6 25.33 4.97 1.93
C LYS A 6 25.84 3.57 2.24
N ASP A 7 26.39 2.88 1.24
CA ASP A 7 26.94 1.53 1.41
C ASP A 7 28.14 1.53 2.39
N SER A 8 28.87 2.64 2.50
CA SER A 8 29.92 2.84 3.51
C SER A 8 29.41 2.84 4.96
N ALA A 9 28.13 3.14 5.20
CA ALA A 9 27.53 3.04 6.53
C ALA A 9 27.19 1.58 6.91
N LEU A 10 27.22 0.66 5.95
CA LEU A 10 26.92 -0.75 6.15
C LEU A 10 28.17 -1.60 6.44
N SER A 11 29.38 -1.05 6.27
CA SER A 11 30.63 -1.80 6.43
C SER A 11 30.88 -2.32 7.85
N ASN A 12 30.21 -1.74 8.85
CA ASN A 12 30.35 -2.11 10.26
C ASN A 12 29.27 -3.09 10.74
N VAL A 13 28.38 -3.54 9.86
CA VAL A 13 27.30 -4.48 10.20
C VAL A 13 27.80 -5.91 9.96
N THR A 14 27.82 -6.71 11.01
CA THR A 14 28.25 -8.13 10.99
C THR A 14 27.19 -9.10 10.48
N ALA A 15 25.96 -8.64 10.21
CA ALA A 15 24.88 -9.45 9.64
C ALA A 15 24.94 -9.50 8.10
N HIS A 16 24.38 -10.56 7.50
CA HIS A 16 24.21 -10.63 6.05
C HIS A 16 23.20 -9.57 5.57
N ILE A 17 23.66 -8.59 4.80
CA ILE A 17 22.81 -7.51 4.29
C ILE A 17 22.40 -7.78 2.84
N THR A 18 21.10 -7.92 2.63
CA THR A 18 20.49 -7.84 1.30
C THR A 18 19.82 -6.47 1.16
N ARG A 19 20.33 -5.63 0.25
CA ARG A 19 19.71 -4.34 -0.06
C ARG A 19 18.82 -4.46 -1.30
N ILE A 20 17.52 -4.24 -1.13
CA ILE A 20 16.58 -4.03 -2.23
C ILE A 20 16.25 -2.53 -2.28
N ALA A 21 16.76 -1.83 -3.29
CA ALA A 21 16.56 -0.40 -3.42
C ALA A 21 16.54 0.05 -4.89
N GLY A 22 15.65 0.99 -5.18
CA GLY A 22 15.56 1.68 -6.44
C GLY A 22 16.09 3.12 -6.42
N ASN A 23 16.03 3.77 -7.58
CA ASN A 23 16.39 5.17 -7.78
C ASN A 23 15.43 6.12 -7.03
N ASN A 24 14.17 5.71 -6.88
CA ASN A 24 13.13 6.43 -6.15
C ASN A 24 12.16 5.44 -5.46
N ARG A 25 11.11 5.96 -4.83
CA ARG A 25 10.09 5.15 -4.12
C ARG A 25 9.33 4.20 -5.05
N TYR A 26 9.09 4.62 -6.30
CA TYR A 26 8.37 3.84 -7.31
C TYR A 26 9.23 2.64 -7.75
N ASP A 27 10.47 2.89 -8.18
CA ASP A 27 11.43 1.83 -8.57
C ASP A 27 11.72 0.86 -7.39
N THR A 28 11.80 1.40 -6.17
CA THR A 28 11.97 0.55 -4.98
C THR A 28 10.78 -0.39 -4.77
N SER A 29 9.54 0.09 -4.93
CA SER A 29 8.35 -0.75 -4.78
C SER A 29 8.29 -1.88 -5.81
N LEU A 30 8.66 -1.61 -7.06
CA LEU A 30 8.76 -2.62 -8.13
C LEU A 30 9.81 -3.67 -7.81
N LYS A 31 11.03 -3.26 -7.40
CA LYS A 31 12.10 -4.18 -7.04
C LYS A 31 11.76 -5.07 -5.85
N ILE A 32 11.04 -4.54 -4.86
CA ILE A 32 10.56 -5.33 -3.73
C ILE A 32 9.60 -6.41 -4.25
N ALA A 33 8.59 -6.03 -5.05
CA ALA A 33 7.64 -6.98 -5.60
C ALA A 33 8.31 -8.08 -6.46
N GLU A 34 9.31 -7.73 -7.27
CA GLU A 34 10.06 -8.72 -8.07
C GLU A 34 10.85 -9.74 -7.23
N ASN A 35 11.20 -9.39 -5.98
CA ASN A 35 11.93 -10.27 -5.07
C ASN A 35 11.02 -11.15 -4.21
N ILE A 36 9.70 -10.94 -4.24
CA ILE A 36 8.73 -11.80 -3.55
C ILE A 36 8.48 -13.05 -4.41
N LYS A 37 8.62 -14.23 -3.81
CA LYS A 37 8.28 -15.51 -4.45
C LYS A 37 6.78 -15.72 -4.42
N ASP A 38 6.23 -16.36 -5.45
CA ASP A 38 4.82 -16.78 -5.54
C ASP A 38 3.81 -15.63 -5.33
N LEU A 39 4.17 -14.44 -5.82
CA LEU A 39 3.35 -13.24 -5.69
C LEU A 39 2.01 -13.43 -6.41
N SER A 40 0.90 -13.19 -5.71
CA SER A 40 -0.45 -13.50 -6.21
C SER A 40 -1.17 -12.31 -6.81
N GLY A 41 -0.67 -11.08 -6.59
CA GLY A 41 -1.32 -9.86 -7.05
C GLY A 41 -0.60 -8.60 -6.61
N LEU A 42 -1.04 -7.46 -7.16
CA LEU A 42 -0.47 -6.14 -6.93
C LEU A 42 -1.56 -5.17 -6.44
N ILE A 43 -1.24 -4.40 -5.40
CA ILE A 43 -2.05 -3.29 -4.93
C ILE A 43 -1.36 -1.98 -5.35
N VAL A 44 -1.93 -1.27 -6.32
CA VAL A 44 -1.38 -0.03 -6.85
C VAL A 44 -1.99 1.15 -6.12
N VAL A 45 -1.12 2.02 -5.58
CA VAL A 45 -1.50 3.21 -4.81
C VAL A 45 -0.67 4.42 -5.25
N ASN A 46 -1.19 5.63 -5.02
CA ASN A 46 -0.42 6.84 -5.29
C ASN A 46 0.64 7.06 -4.19
N GLY A 47 1.92 7.07 -4.58
CA GLY A 47 3.06 7.26 -3.67
C GLY A 47 3.28 8.70 -3.19
N ASN A 48 2.52 9.66 -3.73
CA ASN A 48 2.44 11.05 -3.25
C ASN A 48 1.26 11.25 -2.28
N ASN A 49 0.27 10.35 -2.28
CA ASN A 49 -0.90 10.42 -1.41
C ASN A 49 -0.81 9.34 -0.32
N PHE A 50 -0.10 9.68 0.76
CA PHE A 50 0.22 8.80 1.89
C PHE A 50 -0.95 7.99 2.49
N PRO A 51 -2.20 8.50 2.56
CA PRO A 51 -3.32 7.75 3.14
C PRO A 51 -3.63 6.47 2.35
N ASP A 52 -3.53 6.50 1.02
CA ASP A 52 -3.87 5.35 0.18
C ASP A 52 -2.87 4.21 0.37
N ALA A 53 -1.58 4.53 0.57
CA ALA A 53 -0.54 3.53 0.80
C ALA A 53 -0.64 2.83 2.16
N LEU A 54 -1.19 3.50 3.18
CA LEU A 54 -1.43 2.92 4.50
C LEU A 54 -2.56 1.88 4.45
N LEU A 55 -3.63 2.20 3.72
CA LEU A 55 -4.79 1.32 3.56
C LEU A 55 -4.45 0.00 2.84
N ALA A 56 -3.43 0.02 1.98
CA ALA A 56 -3.01 -1.14 1.22
C ALA A 56 -2.46 -2.29 2.10
N GLY A 57 -2.00 -2.00 3.32
CA GLY A 57 -1.42 -3.03 4.20
C GLY A 57 -2.37 -4.20 4.45
N GLY A 58 -3.65 -3.92 4.79
CA GLY A 58 -4.67 -4.96 4.98
C GLY A 58 -4.99 -5.77 3.71
N LEU A 59 -4.77 -5.18 2.54
CA LEU A 59 -5.01 -5.81 1.24
C LEU A 59 -3.83 -6.63 0.74
N THR A 60 -2.64 -6.53 1.36
CA THR A 60 -1.47 -7.34 0.98
C THR A 60 -1.50 -8.79 1.44
N LEU A 61 -2.59 -9.21 2.10
CA LEU A 61 -2.83 -10.63 2.39
C LEU A 61 -2.79 -11.50 1.12
N ASP A 62 -2.56 -12.79 1.32
CA ASP A 62 -2.37 -13.79 0.25
C ASP A 62 -1.14 -13.52 -0.62
N ASN A 63 -0.09 -12.91 -0.07
CA ASN A 63 1.16 -12.67 -0.79
C ASN A 63 0.99 -11.69 -1.98
N LYS A 64 0.29 -10.57 -1.74
CA LYS A 64 0.18 -9.45 -2.69
C LYS A 64 1.19 -8.36 -2.32
N ALA A 65 1.64 -7.57 -3.29
CA ALA A 65 2.62 -6.50 -3.07
C ALA A 65 2.04 -5.11 -3.34
N VAL A 66 2.46 -4.11 -2.56
CA VAL A 66 2.15 -2.71 -2.84
C VAL A 66 3.09 -2.15 -3.90
N ILE A 67 2.52 -1.57 -4.95
CA ILE A 67 3.23 -0.83 -6.00
C ILE A 67 2.86 0.65 -5.90
N LEU A 68 3.87 1.51 -5.89
CA LEU A 68 3.69 2.96 -5.86
C LEU A 68 3.71 3.52 -7.28
N THR A 69 2.75 4.38 -7.60
CA THR A 69 2.71 5.20 -8.84
C THR A 69 2.68 6.70 -8.49
N ASP A 70 3.05 7.56 -9.42
CA ASP A 70 2.82 9.01 -9.32
C ASP A 70 1.33 9.40 -9.50
N GLY A 71 0.49 8.42 -9.88
CA GLY A 71 -0.94 8.56 -10.11
C GLY A 71 -1.31 8.76 -11.58
N LYS A 72 -0.33 8.96 -12.46
CA LYS A 72 -0.55 9.21 -13.90
C LYS A 72 -0.10 8.03 -14.73
N THR A 73 1.13 7.55 -14.50
CA THR A 73 1.70 6.45 -15.28
C THR A 73 2.18 5.32 -14.37
N LEU A 74 2.11 4.11 -14.91
CA LEU A 74 2.69 2.93 -14.31
C LEU A 74 3.14 1.99 -15.41
N ASP A 75 4.40 1.58 -15.34
CA ASP A 75 4.98 0.54 -16.18
C ASP A 75 5.48 -0.59 -15.30
N LEU A 76 4.75 -1.69 -15.32
CA LEU A 76 5.12 -2.92 -14.63
C LEU A 76 6.17 -3.70 -15.43
N PRO A 77 7.23 -4.20 -14.78
CA PRO A 77 8.13 -5.19 -15.36
C PRO A 77 7.38 -6.45 -15.84
N LYS A 78 7.91 -7.14 -16.84
CA LYS A 78 7.30 -8.36 -17.43
C LYS A 78 6.94 -9.43 -16.39
N LYS A 79 7.73 -9.55 -15.32
CA LYS A 79 7.48 -10.51 -14.24
C LYS A 79 6.20 -10.19 -13.46
N LEU A 80 5.83 -8.92 -13.41
CA LEU A 80 4.68 -8.41 -12.64
C LEU A 80 3.47 -8.10 -13.53
N SER A 81 3.65 -7.92 -14.84
CA SER A 81 2.61 -7.43 -15.75
C SER A 81 1.41 -8.37 -15.93
N ASN A 82 1.57 -9.67 -15.62
CA ASN A 82 0.51 -10.67 -15.75
C ASN A 82 -0.23 -10.92 -14.43
N LEU A 83 0.17 -10.26 -13.34
CA LEU A 83 -0.48 -10.44 -12.05
C LEU A 83 -1.78 -9.64 -11.98
N PRO A 84 -2.79 -10.14 -11.25
CA PRO A 84 -3.99 -9.37 -10.93
C PRO A 84 -3.62 -8.04 -10.27
N VAL A 85 -4.21 -6.95 -10.75
CA VAL A 85 -3.99 -5.61 -10.22
C VAL A 85 -5.24 -5.11 -9.54
N THR A 86 -5.08 -4.55 -8.34
CA THR A 86 -6.10 -3.76 -7.66
C THR A 86 -5.57 -2.35 -7.49
N VAL A 87 -6.32 -1.36 -7.93
CA VAL A 87 -6.05 0.06 -7.70
C VAL A 87 -6.81 0.51 -6.46
N LEU A 88 -6.11 1.16 -5.53
CA LEU A 88 -6.70 1.78 -4.35
C LEU A 88 -6.64 3.30 -4.47
N GLY A 89 -7.80 3.94 -4.34
CA GLY A 89 -7.98 5.38 -4.54
C GLY A 89 -8.78 5.71 -5.81
N GLY A 90 -9.38 6.90 -5.86
CA GLY A 90 -10.16 7.36 -7.01
C GLY A 90 -9.31 7.81 -8.21
N ASN A 91 -9.95 8.19 -9.32
CA ASN A 91 -9.28 8.63 -10.56
C ASN A 91 -8.31 9.81 -10.35
N ASN A 92 -8.60 10.69 -9.39
CA ASN A 92 -7.73 11.83 -9.05
C ASN A 92 -6.46 11.41 -8.30
N SER A 93 -6.43 10.21 -7.69
CA SER A 93 -5.27 9.65 -7.02
C SER A 93 -4.51 8.70 -7.96
N VAL A 94 -5.21 7.75 -8.58
CA VAL A 94 -4.63 6.84 -9.58
C VAL A 94 -5.53 6.86 -10.81
N SER A 95 -4.97 7.31 -11.94
CA SER A 95 -5.71 7.52 -13.18
C SER A 95 -6.44 6.26 -13.67
N ASN A 96 -7.56 6.46 -14.35
CA ASN A 96 -8.27 5.38 -15.04
C ASN A 96 -7.44 4.79 -16.18
N GLU A 97 -6.47 5.52 -16.71
CA GLU A 97 -5.51 4.97 -17.69
C GLU A 97 -4.71 3.81 -17.10
N ILE A 98 -4.21 3.94 -15.87
CA ILE A 98 -3.52 2.84 -15.17
C ILE A 98 -4.49 1.67 -14.93
N ALA A 99 -5.68 1.95 -14.43
CA ALA A 99 -6.67 0.89 -14.16
C ALA A 99 -7.04 0.12 -15.44
N ASN A 100 -7.31 0.83 -16.53
CA ASN A 100 -7.67 0.22 -17.81
C ASN A 100 -6.51 -0.55 -18.43
N LYS A 101 -5.28 0.00 -18.35
CA LYS A 101 -4.06 -0.66 -18.89
C LYS A 101 -3.82 -2.05 -18.30
N TYR A 102 -4.18 -2.23 -17.03
CA TYR A 102 -3.97 -3.50 -16.30
C TYR A 102 -5.26 -4.25 -15.99
N ASN A 103 -6.39 -3.85 -16.59
CA ASN A 103 -7.72 -4.39 -16.28
C ASN A 103 -7.95 -4.52 -14.76
N ALA A 104 -7.56 -3.49 -14.01
CA ALA A 104 -7.48 -3.53 -12.57
C ALA A 104 -8.86 -3.36 -11.93
N ASP A 105 -9.11 -4.12 -10.86
CA ASP A 105 -10.22 -3.82 -9.96
C ASP A 105 -9.92 -2.52 -9.19
N ARG A 106 -10.93 -1.70 -8.91
CA ARG A 106 -10.75 -0.43 -8.20
C ARG A 106 -11.51 -0.40 -6.89
N ILE A 107 -10.81 -0.05 -5.83
CA ILE A 107 -11.38 0.25 -4.52
C ILE A 107 -11.25 1.77 -4.30
N SER A 108 -12.38 2.47 -4.32
CA SER A 108 -12.41 3.92 -4.10
C SER A 108 -13.74 4.37 -3.54
N GLY A 109 -13.70 5.27 -2.54
CA GLY A 109 -14.86 5.99 -2.03
C GLY A 109 -14.82 7.48 -2.37
N LYS A 110 -15.84 8.21 -1.91
CA LYS A 110 -15.98 9.67 -2.02
C LYS A 110 -14.83 10.43 -1.33
N ASP A 111 -14.25 9.82 -0.31
CA ASP A 111 -13.15 10.33 0.48
C ASP A 111 -12.26 9.18 1.00
N ARG A 112 -11.21 9.54 1.73
CA ARG A 112 -10.25 8.58 2.32
C ARG A 112 -10.88 7.67 3.38
N TYR A 113 -11.92 8.14 4.08
CA TYR A 113 -12.60 7.36 5.11
C TYR A 113 -13.44 6.27 4.47
N GLN A 114 -14.24 6.62 3.46
CA GLN A 114 -15.02 5.63 2.71
C GLN A 114 -14.11 4.66 1.94
N THR A 115 -13.00 5.13 1.37
CA THR A 115 -12.02 4.25 0.73
C THR A 115 -11.43 3.27 1.73
N SER A 116 -11.12 3.71 2.96
CA SER A 116 -10.62 2.83 4.02
C SER A 116 -11.64 1.78 4.45
N LEU A 117 -12.91 2.16 4.58
CA LEU A 117 -13.98 1.22 4.92
C LEU A 117 -14.17 0.16 3.84
N LEU A 118 -14.11 0.55 2.56
CA LEU A 118 -14.20 -0.40 1.44
C LEU A 118 -12.99 -1.34 1.38
N ALA A 119 -11.79 -0.83 1.68
CA ALA A 119 -10.57 -1.65 1.76
C ALA A 119 -10.65 -2.68 2.89
N VAL A 120 -11.09 -2.26 4.09
CA VAL A 120 -11.31 -3.14 5.25
C VAL A 120 -12.34 -4.23 4.92
N LYS A 121 -13.49 -3.85 4.34
CA LYS A 121 -14.53 -4.80 3.92
C LYS A 121 -14.01 -5.80 2.89
N ARG A 122 -13.15 -5.37 1.98
CA ARG A 122 -12.53 -6.25 0.98
C ARG A 122 -11.51 -7.20 1.59
N ALA A 123 -10.72 -6.73 2.55
CA ALA A 123 -9.71 -7.53 3.23
C ALA A 123 -10.35 -8.63 4.10
N GLY A 124 -11.54 -8.37 4.67
CA GLY A 124 -12.30 -9.37 5.43
C GLY A 124 -11.57 -9.85 6.70
N GLN A 125 -10.76 -8.99 7.31
CA GLN A 125 -9.99 -9.32 8.51
C GLN A 125 -10.80 -9.03 9.78
N ASP A 126 -10.70 -9.93 10.77
CA ASP A 126 -11.33 -9.76 12.08
C ASP A 126 -10.70 -8.63 12.90
N ASN A 127 -9.40 -8.39 12.69
CA ASN A 127 -8.67 -7.34 13.38
C ASN A 127 -8.68 -6.05 12.55
N ILE A 128 -9.14 -4.97 13.17
CA ILE A 128 -9.17 -3.64 12.55
C ILE A 128 -8.41 -2.67 13.45
N LEU A 129 -7.36 -2.07 12.91
CA LEU A 129 -6.62 -0.98 13.53
C LEU A 129 -7.24 0.35 13.11
N ILE A 130 -7.68 1.14 14.08
CA ILE A 130 -8.26 2.46 13.82
C ILE A 130 -7.16 3.51 13.95
N ALA A 131 -7.00 4.34 12.92
CA ALA A 131 -6.03 5.42 12.90
C ALA A 131 -6.65 6.75 12.47
N ASP A 132 -6.04 7.85 12.92
CA ASP A 132 -6.45 9.20 12.54
C ASP A 132 -6.18 9.44 11.04
N GLY A 133 -7.23 9.78 10.29
CA GLY A 133 -7.17 10.13 8.88
C GLY A 133 -6.73 11.57 8.60
N THR A 134 -6.23 12.30 9.59
CA THR A 134 -5.77 13.70 9.48
C THR A 134 -4.29 13.88 9.84
N ASN A 135 -3.73 13.02 10.70
CA ASN A 135 -2.32 13.03 11.10
C ASN A 135 -1.76 11.60 11.15
N TYR A 136 -0.78 11.28 10.31
CA TYR A 136 -0.41 9.89 9.98
C TYR A 136 0.84 9.28 10.66
N PRO A 137 1.45 9.81 11.74
CA PRO A 137 2.58 9.13 12.37
C PRO A 137 2.17 7.81 13.05
N ASP A 138 0.94 7.74 13.57
CA ASP A 138 0.41 6.58 14.30
C ASP A 138 0.06 5.41 13.36
N ALA A 139 -0.43 5.72 12.16
CA ALA A 139 -0.71 4.71 11.15
C ALA A 139 0.58 4.05 10.64
N LEU A 140 1.69 4.80 10.57
CA LEU A 140 2.98 4.31 10.10
C LEU A 140 3.64 3.37 11.13
N SER A 141 3.53 3.67 12.43
CA SER A 141 4.04 2.80 13.49
C SER A 141 3.23 1.49 13.61
N ALA A 142 1.92 1.56 13.33
CA ALA A 142 0.99 0.43 13.38
C ALA A 142 1.19 -0.62 12.27
N ILE A 143 1.87 -0.30 11.15
CA ILE A 143 2.08 -1.24 10.02
C ILE A 143 2.83 -2.51 10.47
N THR A 144 3.80 -2.36 11.37
CA THR A 144 4.58 -3.50 11.89
C THR A 144 3.73 -4.45 12.73
N LEU A 145 2.72 -3.93 13.43
CA LEU A 145 1.75 -4.72 14.17
C LEU A 145 0.76 -5.40 13.22
N ALA A 146 0.26 -4.68 12.21
CA ALA A 146 -0.64 -5.19 11.17
C ALA A 146 -0.03 -6.33 10.33
N SER A 147 1.30 -6.42 10.30
CA SER A 147 2.03 -7.51 9.63
C SER A 147 2.18 -8.77 10.52
N LYS A 148 2.19 -8.61 11.85
CA LYS A 148 2.29 -9.74 12.81
C LYS A 148 0.91 -10.29 13.22
N MET A 149 -0.08 -9.40 13.22
CA MET A 149 -1.48 -9.71 13.41
C MET A 149 -2.19 -9.22 12.16
N PRO A 150 -2.70 -10.10 11.29
CA PRO A 150 -3.34 -9.70 10.04
C PRO A 150 -4.51 -8.78 10.37
N ALA A 151 -4.29 -7.48 10.19
CA ALA A 151 -5.21 -6.43 10.59
C ALA A 151 -5.28 -5.33 9.54
N SER A 152 -6.50 -4.84 9.30
CA SER A 152 -6.75 -3.79 8.32
C SER A 152 -6.73 -2.44 9.01
N ILE A 153 -6.28 -1.40 8.30
CA ILE A 153 -6.29 -0.04 8.84
C ILE A 153 -7.56 0.65 8.38
N LEU A 154 -8.40 1.04 9.34
CA LEU A 154 -9.56 1.89 9.15
C LEU A 154 -9.21 3.33 9.55
N LEU A 155 -9.40 4.27 8.63
CA LEU A 155 -9.18 5.69 8.93
C LEU A 155 -10.48 6.31 9.45
N THR A 156 -10.37 7.07 10.54
CA THR A 156 -11.49 7.84 11.09
C THR A 156 -11.12 9.31 11.27
N SER A 157 -12.13 10.18 11.32
CA SER A 157 -11.95 11.56 11.75
C SER A 157 -11.88 11.62 13.28
N PRO A 158 -10.94 12.37 13.88
CA PRO A 158 -10.75 12.41 15.33
C PRO A 158 -11.95 12.98 16.11
N LYS A 159 -12.91 13.63 15.42
CA LYS A 159 -14.09 14.25 16.06
C LYS A 159 -15.36 13.38 16.01
N THR A 160 -15.40 12.39 15.13
CA THR A 160 -16.59 11.56 14.90
C THR A 160 -16.16 10.22 14.33
N ILE A 161 -16.40 9.13 15.06
CA ILE A 161 -16.56 7.82 14.42
C ILE A 161 -17.85 7.95 13.60
N ASN A 162 -17.73 8.10 12.29
CA ASN A 162 -18.91 8.12 11.42
C ASN A 162 -19.68 6.82 11.66
N LYS A 163 -20.98 6.90 11.95
CA LYS A 163 -21.82 5.74 12.25
C LYS A 163 -21.76 4.65 11.16
N GLU A 164 -21.49 5.02 9.91
CA GLU A 164 -21.23 4.07 8.81
C GLU A 164 -20.02 3.13 9.04
N SER A 165 -19.12 3.48 9.96
CA SER A 165 -17.92 2.71 10.32
C SER A 165 -18.16 1.75 11.49
N LEU A 166 -19.35 1.78 12.12
CA LEU A 166 -19.73 0.99 13.28
C LEU A 166 -20.69 -0.17 12.95
N ASP A 167 -21.27 -0.19 11.74
CA ASP A 167 -22.22 -1.23 11.29
C ASP A 167 -21.53 -2.33 10.44
N THR A 168 -20.29 -2.69 10.78
CA THR A 168 -19.63 -3.93 10.33
C THR A 168 -19.93 -5.07 11.29
#